data_AF-A0A2B7WIU3-F1
#
_entry.id   AF-A0A2B7WIU3-F1
#
_cell.length_a   1.000
_cell.length_b   1.000
_cell.length_c   1.000
_cell.angle_alpha   90.00
_cell.angle_beta   90.00
_cell.angle_gamma   90.00
#
_symmetry.space_group_name_H-M   'P 1'
#
loop_
_entity.id
_entity.type
_entity.pdbx_description
1 polymer ?
#
loop_
_entity_poly.entity_id
_entity_poly.type
_entity_poly.pdbx_seq_one_letter_code
_entity_poly.pdbx_strand_id
1 'polypeptide(L)'
;MFISHTWLTSLTGLTLLGTTTASPAPDKTTLAPRACSTIGPSIIDVLYASTGDNANPGQYFTLARGGNPAYNTIKSALTFEYIPAGATGCMLAVEFPVLDQDEEIATGPSVTAEVWSTAPWTWNNLPTYNNPPQKDQMVGTVNFPTQKTTSVFKTIVASDTCEPVMSFLVEHSGWQQGEGTVHFYNTLGWKVGLEPIGFSLIYNC
;
A
#
# COMPACT_ATOMS: atom_id res chain seq x y z
N MET A 1 -13.91 77.16 -45.52
CA MET A 1 -14.34 76.62 -44.21
C MET A 1 -13.23 75.68 -43.73
N PHE A 2 -12.47 76.12 -42.72
CA PHE A 2 -11.44 75.41 -41.90
C PHE A 2 -10.51 74.40 -42.61
N ILE A 3 -9.30 74.73 -43.09
CA ILE A 3 -7.99 74.89 -42.40
C ILE A 3 -7.70 73.89 -41.26
N SER A 4 -6.72 72.99 -41.46
CA SER A 4 -5.54 72.74 -40.57
C SER A 4 -4.86 71.42 -40.98
N HIS A 5 -3.76 71.45 -41.75
CA HIS A 5 -2.36 71.35 -41.30
C HIS A 5 -2.04 70.18 -40.35
N THR A 6 -1.27 69.20 -40.84
CA THR A 6 -0.42 68.33 -40.03
C THR A 6 0.98 68.29 -40.63
N TRP A 7 1.94 68.73 -39.82
CA TRP A 7 3.36 68.86 -40.11
C TRP A 7 4.11 67.54 -39.84
N LEU A 8 5.18 67.30 -40.60
CA LEU A 8 6.25 66.35 -40.26
C LEU A 8 7.04 66.82 -39.03
N THR A 9 7.45 65.90 -38.17
CA THR A 9 8.80 65.94 -37.55
C THR A 9 9.21 64.57 -37.00
N SER A 10 10.47 64.25 -37.28
CA SER A 10 11.26 63.09 -36.88
C SER A 10 11.50 62.97 -35.37
N LEU A 11 11.98 61.78 -34.95
CA LEU A 11 13.28 61.55 -34.27
C LEU A 11 13.20 60.62 -33.03
N THR A 12 14.25 59.83 -32.92
CA THR A 12 14.91 59.32 -31.69
C THR A 12 14.32 58.13 -30.95
N GLY A 13 15.12 57.06 -30.95
CA GLY A 13 14.94 55.87 -30.14
C GLY A 13 15.18 56.12 -28.65
N LEU A 14 14.57 55.23 -27.86
CA LEU A 14 14.84 55.08 -26.44
C LEU A 14 15.05 53.58 -26.18
N THR A 15 16.31 53.21 -25.98
CA THR A 15 16.74 51.91 -25.46
C THR A 15 16.24 51.77 -24.02
N LEU A 16 15.24 50.92 -23.78
CA LEU A 16 14.93 50.44 -22.42
C LEU A 16 15.86 49.27 -22.08
N LEU A 17 16.81 49.54 -21.19
CA LEU A 17 17.55 48.53 -20.45
C LEU A 17 16.59 47.91 -19.42
N GLY A 18 15.96 46.79 -19.78
CA GLY A 18 15.24 45.96 -18.82
C GLY A 18 16.25 45.20 -17.96
N THR A 19 16.40 45.58 -16.70
CA THR A 19 17.13 44.80 -15.70
C THR A 19 16.34 43.52 -15.43
N THR A 20 16.71 42.43 -16.10
CA THR A 20 16.27 41.09 -15.71
C THR A 20 16.87 40.78 -14.36
N THR A 21 16.12 40.96 -13.28
CA THR A 21 16.42 40.31 -12.01
C THR A 21 16.22 38.83 -12.25
N ALA A 22 17.29 38.13 -12.63
CA ALA A 22 17.32 36.68 -12.58
C ALA A 22 16.99 36.31 -11.13
N SER A 23 15.78 35.80 -10.91
CA SER A 23 15.46 35.11 -9.66
C SER A 23 16.56 34.08 -9.45
N PRO A 24 17.19 34.00 -8.26
CA PRO A 24 18.11 32.91 -7.99
C PRO A 24 17.40 31.62 -8.34
N ALA A 25 17.98 30.86 -9.28
CA ALA A 25 17.50 29.52 -9.57
C ALA A 25 17.49 28.80 -8.22
N PRO A 26 16.43 28.04 -7.87
CA PRO A 26 16.42 27.30 -6.63
C PRO A 26 17.71 26.50 -6.59
N ASP A 27 18.46 26.68 -5.49
CA ASP A 27 19.68 25.94 -5.26
C ASP A 27 19.38 24.49 -5.59
N LYS A 28 20.25 23.87 -6.39
CA LYS A 28 20.24 22.42 -6.56
C LYS A 28 20.73 21.81 -5.25
N THR A 29 19.97 22.03 -4.18
CA THR A 29 20.07 21.28 -2.95
C THR A 29 19.83 19.86 -3.38
N THR A 30 20.91 19.10 -3.50
CA THR A 30 20.88 17.67 -3.69
C THR A 30 20.04 17.14 -2.54
N LEU A 31 18.76 16.84 -2.79
CA LEU A 31 17.93 16.19 -1.78
C LEU A 31 18.67 14.89 -1.46
N ALA A 32 19.21 14.79 -0.26
CA ALA A 32 19.74 13.53 0.23
C ALA A 32 18.64 12.47 0.05
N PRO A 33 18.94 11.28 -0.48
CA PRO A 33 17.98 10.20 -0.56
C PRO A 33 17.35 10.01 0.81
N ARG A 34 16.02 10.12 0.90
CA ARG A 34 15.35 9.85 2.18
C ARG A 34 15.54 8.38 2.50
N ALA A 35 16.02 8.09 3.71
CA ALA A 35 16.11 6.73 4.18
C ALA A 35 14.67 6.23 4.41
N CYS A 36 14.22 5.34 3.53
CA CYS A 36 12.96 4.63 3.69
C CYS A 36 12.93 3.94 5.06
N SER A 37 11.79 4.05 5.74
CA SER A 37 11.48 3.33 6.97
C SER A 37 10.46 2.25 6.66
N THR A 38 10.57 1.11 7.33
CA THR A 38 9.65 -0.04 7.14
C THR A 38 9.13 -0.50 8.48
N ILE A 39 7.81 -0.71 8.55
CA ILE A 39 7.15 -1.34 9.71
C ILE A 39 6.34 -2.55 9.25
N GLY A 40 6.24 -3.55 10.11
CA GLY A 40 5.27 -4.64 9.95
C GLY A 40 3.89 -4.26 10.48
N PRO A 41 2.85 -5.07 10.21
CA PRO A 41 1.54 -4.89 10.81
C PRO A 41 1.66 -5.01 12.34
N SER A 42 1.01 -4.09 13.07
CA SER A 42 0.91 -4.23 14.54
C SER A 42 0.02 -5.42 14.90
N ILE A 43 -1.03 -5.65 14.12
CA ILE A 43 -1.97 -6.76 14.29
C ILE A 43 -2.34 -7.33 12.91
N ILE A 44 -2.34 -8.65 12.81
CA ILE A 44 -3.05 -9.41 11.77
C ILE A 44 -4.20 -10.13 12.45
N ASP A 45 -5.43 -9.85 12.06
CA ASP A 45 -6.61 -10.53 12.57
C ASP A 45 -7.18 -11.49 11.52
N VAL A 46 -7.28 -12.78 11.86
CA VAL A 46 -7.78 -13.81 10.96
C VAL A 46 -9.27 -14.03 11.20
N LEU A 47 -10.07 -13.69 10.20
CA LEU A 47 -11.52 -13.66 10.26
C LEU A 47 -12.07 -15.00 9.75
N TYR A 48 -12.52 -15.86 10.68
CA TYR A 48 -13.07 -17.18 10.36
C TYR A 48 -14.59 -17.16 10.22
N ALA A 49 -15.12 -17.66 9.09
CA ALA A 49 -16.56 -17.85 8.92
C ALA A 49 -17.17 -18.81 9.95
N SER A 50 -16.41 -19.81 10.40
CA SER A 50 -16.86 -20.82 11.36
C SER A 50 -17.02 -20.29 12.80
N THR A 51 -16.34 -19.19 13.14
CA THR A 51 -16.43 -18.51 14.44
C THR A 51 -16.68 -17.03 14.21
N GLY A 52 -17.78 -16.71 13.51
CA GLY A 52 -17.97 -15.42 12.84
C GLY A 52 -17.89 -14.17 13.71
N ASP A 53 -18.12 -14.29 15.02
CA ASP A 53 -18.10 -13.20 15.99
C ASP A 53 -16.85 -13.17 16.88
N ASN A 54 -15.90 -14.09 16.67
CA ASN A 54 -14.65 -14.14 17.43
C ASN A 54 -13.52 -13.51 16.62
N ALA A 55 -12.83 -12.53 17.21
CA ALA A 55 -11.55 -12.05 16.71
C ALA A 55 -10.45 -13.09 16.95
N ASN A 56 -9.47 -13.17 16.05
CA ASN A 56 -8.28 -13.99 16.18
C ASN A 56 -7.02 -13.17 15.85
N PRO A 57 -6.65 -12.22 16.72
CA PRO A 57 -5.50 -11.34 16.49
C PRO A 57 -4.18 -12.08 16.71
N GLY A 58 -3.20 -11.77 15.87
CA GLY A 58 -1.86 -12.33 15.94
C GLY A 58 -0.95 -11.75 14.86
N GLN A 59 -0.05 -12.59 14.37
CA GLN A 59 0.91 -12.29 13.29
C GLN A 59 0.87 -13.36 12.18
N TYR A 60 -0.14 -14.25 12.22
CA TYR A 60 -0.39 -15.23 11.18
C TYR A 60 -1.30 -14.62 10.14
N PHE A 61 -0.91 -14.71 8.87
CA PHE A 61 -1.77 -14.36 7.75
C PHE A 61 -2.42 -15.62 7.22
N THR A 62 -3.74 -15.59 6.99
CA THR A 62 -4.46 -16.72 6.39
C THR A 62 -5.60 -16.25 5.50
N LEU A 63 -5.69 -16.84 4.31
CA LEU A 63 -6.86 -16.75 3.45
C LEU A 63 -7.33 -18.16 3.12
N ALA A 64 -8.64 -18.32 2.97
CA ALA A 64 -9.19 -19.57 2.46
C ALA A 64 -10.47 -19.29 1.67
N ARG A 65 -10.59 -19.97 0.54
CA ARG A 65 -11.81 -20.06 -0.24
C ARG A 65 -12.23 -21.52 -0.32
N GLY A 66 -13.50 -21.80 -0.03
CA GLY A 66 -14.05 -23.16 -0.05
C GLY A 66 -15.57 -23.16 -0.07
N GLY A 67 -16.15 -24.36 0.02
CA GLY A 67 -17.60 -24.57 0.03
C GLY A 67 -18.23 -24.65 -1.37
N ASN A 68 -19.55 -24.80 -1.42
CA ASN A 68 -20.31 -24.95 -2.66
C ASN A 68 -21.62 -24.14 -2.61
N PRO A 69 -21.73 -22.99 -3.30
CA PRO A 69 -20.71 -22.37 -4.17
C PRO A 69 -19.50 -21.85 -3.37
N ALA A 70 -18.33 -21.74 -4.02
CA ALA A 70 -17.09 -21.32 -3.37
C ALA A 70 -17.18 -19.86 -2.87
N TYR A 71 -16.85 -19.63 -1.60
CA TYR A 71 -16.81 -18.32 -0.95
C TYR A 71 -15.59 -18.19 -0.04
N ASN A 72 -15.25 -16.97 0.36
CA ASN A 72 -14.16 -16.70 1.30
C ASN A 72 -14.53 -17.24 2.70
N THR A 73 -14.00 -18.40 3.08
CA THR A 73 -14.22 -19.01 4.41
C THR A 73 -13.30 -18.41 5.47
N ILE A 74 -12.14 -17.87 5.06
CA ILE A 74 -11.21 -17.13 5.90
C ILE A 74 -10.74 -15.88 5.17
N LYS A 75 -10.71 -14.75 5.88
CA LYS A 75 -10.15 -13.47 5.44
C LYS A 75 -9.10 -13.01 6.43
N SER A 76 -8.21 -12.09 6.04
CA SER A 76 -7.24 -11.49 6.97
C SER A 76 -7.36 -9.97 6.95
N ALA A 77 -7.52 -9.36 8.12
CA ALA A 77 -7.41 -7.92 8.29
C ALA A 77 -6.00 -7.58 8.82
N LEU A 78 -5.41 -6.52 8.28
CA LEU A 78 -4.11 -5.99 8.67
C LEU A 78 -4.27 -4.57 9.22
N THR A 79 -3.54 -4.23 10.27
CA THR A 79 -3.42 -2.84 10.72
C THR A 79 -1.97 -2.48 11.01
N PHE A 80 -1.60 -1.26 10.66
CA PHE A 80 -0.29 -0.67 10.85
C PHE A 80 -0.47 0.57 11.72
N GLU A 81 0.01 0.47 12.96
CA GLU A 81 -0.02 1.56 13.93
C GLU A 81 1.38 2.17 14.10
N TYR A 82 1.43 3.29 14.82
CA TYR A 82 2.69 4.00 15.15
C TYR A 82 3.42 4.55 13.92
N ILE A 83 2.67 4.88 12.85
CA ILE A 83 3.21 5.62 11.71
C ILE A 83 3.49 7.05 12.19
N PRO A 84 4.74 7.55 12.10
CA PRO A 84 5.09 8.86 12.63
C PRO A 84 4.27 9.99 12.00
N ALA A 85 3.86 10.96 12.82
CA ALA A 85 3.19 12.15 12.31
C ALA A 85 4.10 12.89 11.31
N GLY A 86 3.54 13.23 10.14
CA GLY A 86 4.30 13.85 9.04
C GLY A 86 5.11 12.85 8.20
N ALA A 87 4.94 11.54 8.40
CA ALA A 87 5.41 10.54 7.44
C ALA A 87 4.80 10.80 6.06
N THR A 88 5.54 10.45 5.01
CA THR A 88 5.15 10.69 3.62
C THR A 88 5.34 9.42 2.79
N GLY A 89 4.54 9.26 1.73
CA GLY A 89 4.70 8.17 0.76
C GLY A 89 4.53 6.79 1.37
N CYS A 90 3.40 6.53 2.03
CA CYS A 90 3.13 5.22 2.62
C CYS A 90 2.80 4.21 1.51
N MET A 91 3.59 3.15 1.45
CA MET A 91 3.50 2.09 0.45
C MET A 91 3.28 0.75 1.14
N LEU A 92 2.14 0.12 0.90
CA LEU A 92 1.89 -1.25 1.33
C LEU A 92 2.67 -2.18 0.41
N ALA A 93 3.54 -3.00 0.99
CA ALA A 93 4.34 -3.99 0.29
C ALA A 93 4.04 -5.40 0.82
N VAL A 94 4.29 -6.39 -0.02
CA VAL A 94 4.35 -7.79 0.37
C VAL A 94 5.64 -8.40 -0.16
N GLU A 95 6.32 -9.18 0.69
CA GLU A 95 7.60 -9.79 0.40
C GLU A 95 7.60 -11.26 0.82
N PHE A 96 8.11 -12.13 -0.05
CA PHE A 96 8.34 -13.54 0.24
C PHE A 96 9.77 -13.91 -0.16
N PRO A 97 10.47 -14.69 0.67
CA PRO A 97 11.78 -15.21 0.34
C PRO A 97 11.69 -16.22 -0.81
N VAL A 98 12.84 -16.76 -1.19
CA VAL A 98 12.87 -17.89 -2.10
C VAL A 98 12.15 -19.07 -1.43
N LEU A 99 11.02 -19.48 -2.00
CA LEU A 99 10.30 -20.69 -1.62
C LEU A 99 10.97 -21.92 -2.22
N ASP A 100 11.33 -22.88 -1.38
CA ASP A 100 12.06 -24.08 -1.76
C ASP A 100 11.12 -25.26 -2.07
N GLN A 101 9.85 -25.16 -1.66
CA GLN A 101 8.85 -26.20 -1.85
C GLN A 101 7.65 -25.67 -2.64
N ASP A 102 7.03 -26.56 -3.42
CA ASP A 102 5.71 -26.28 -3.99
C ASP A 102 4.69 -26.22 -2.86
N GLU A 103 3.71 -25.35 -3.01
CA GLU A 103 2.63 -25.13 -2.04
C GLU A 103 3.07 -24.69 -0.63
N GLU A 104 4.27 -24.10 -0.51
CA GLU A 104 4.84 -23.72 0.79
C GLU A 104 4.01 -22.66 1.55
N ILE A 105 3.46 -21.67 0.82
CA ILE A 105 2.66 -20.58 1.41
C ILE A 105 1.25 -20.49 0.85
N ALA A 106 0.97 -21.14 -0.28
CA ALA A 106 -0.33 -21.09 -0.95
C ALA A 106 -0.62 -22.37 -1.74
N THR A 107 -1.87 -22.81 -1.72
CA THR A 107 -2.33 -24.06 -2.37
C THR A 107 -3.61 -23.79 -3.17
N GLY A 108 -3.77 -24.54 -4.27
CA GLY A 108 -4.99 -24.54 -5.07
C GLY A 108 -5.02 -23.49 -6.19
N PRO A 109 -6.05 -23.54 -7.06
CA PRO A 109 -6.16 -22.65 -8.22
C PRO A 109 -6.58 -21.21 -7.87
N SER A 110 -7.09 -20.95 -6.66
CA SER A 110 -7.62 -19.64 -6.27
C SER A 110 -6.77 -18.95 -5.21
N VAL A 111 -5.62 -18.42 -5.64
CA VAL A 111 -4.59 -17.80 -4.77
C VAL A 111 -4.36 -16.32 -5.09
N THR A 112 -5.33 -15.66 -5.71
CA THR A 112 -5.25 -14.23 -6.02
C THR A 112 -6.12 -13.47 -5.03
N ALA A 113 -5.52 -12.62 -4.21
CA ALA A 113 -6.24 -11.81 -3.25
C ALA A 113 -6.43 -10.37 -3.73
N GLU A 114 -7.58 -9.82 -3.39
CA GLU A 114 -7.85 -8.39 -3.43
C GLU A 114 -7.48 -7.79 -2.08
N VAL A 115 -6.81 -6.65 -2.12
CA VAL A 115 -6.45 -5.85 -0.94
C VAL A 115 -7.30 -4.59 -0.96
N TRP A 116 -8.06 -4.41 0.10
CA TRP A 116 -8.96 -3.29 0.29
C TRP A 116 -8.41 -2.38 1.38
N SER A 117 -8.34 -1.06 1.13
CA SER A 117 -8.21 -0.09 2.22
C SER A 117 -9.49 -0.10 3.05
N THR A 118 -9.34 0.21 4.33
CA THR A 118 -10.45 0.17 5.28
C THR A 118 -10.38 1.32 6.27
N ALA A 119 -11.48 1.59 6.96
CA ALA A 119 -11.45 2.44 8.14
C ALA A 119 -10.44 1.88 9.17
N PRO A 120 -9.69 2.76 9.87
CA PRO A 120 -8.65 2.32 10.80
C PRO A 120 -9.23 1.53 11.97
N TRP A 121 -8.53 0.47 12.37
CA TRP A 121 -8.87 -0.33 13.55
C TRP A 121 -7.60 -0.73 14.32
N THR A 122 -7.78 -1.08 15.59
CA THR A 122 -6.73 -1.33 16.58
C THR A 122 -7.16 -2.46 17.53
N TRP A 123 -6.33 -2.77 18.52
CA TRP A 123 -6.65 -3.75 19.56
C TRP A 123 -7.97 -3.47 20.31
N ASN A 124 -8.43 -2.23 20.34
CA ASN A 124 -9.64 -1.84 21.07
C ASN A 124 -10.95 -2.09 20.28
N ASN A 125 -10.86 -2.40 18.99
CA ASN A 125 -11.98 -2.58 18.09
C ASN A 125 -11.65 -3.62 17.01
N LEU A 126 -11.27 -4.82 17.46
CA LEU A 126 -10.88 -5.92 16.58
C LEU A 126 -12.02 -6.31 15.63
N PRO A 127 -11.74 -6.48 14.33
CA PRO A 127 -12.74 -6.94 13.37
C PRO A 127 -13.11 -8.41 13.58
N THR A 128 -14.29 -8.79 13.11
CA THR A 128 -14.72 -10.19 13.06
C THR A 128 -15.23 -10.54 11.67
N TYR A 129 -15.42 -11.81 11.37
CA TYR A 129 -15.93 -12.20 10.05
C TYR A 129 -17.33 -11.62 9.78
N ASN A 130 -18.20 -11.58 10.80
CA ASN A 130 -19.54 -11.00 10.71
C ASN A 130 -19.54 -9.47 10.78
N ASN A 131 -18.50 -8.86 11.39
CA ASN A 131 -18.30 -7.41 11.46
C ASN A 131 -16.90 -7.06 10.92
N PRO A 132 -16.66 -7.25 9.59
CA PRO A 132 -15.37 -6.93 9.00
C PRO A 132 -15.17 -5.41 8.97
N PRO A 133 -13.92 -4.92 8.88
CA PRO A 133 -13.69 -3.49 8.78
C PRO A 133 -14.33 -2.97 7.48
N GLN A 134 -14.94 -1.78 7.55
CA GLN A 134 -15.62 -1.19 6.41
C GLN A 134 -14.60 -0.93 5.29
N LYS A 135 -14.81 -1.60 4.15
CA LYS A 135 -14.04 -1.39 2.93
C LYS A 135 -14.28 0.00 2.38
N ASP A 136 -13.22 0.66 1.97
CA ASP A 136 -13.28 1.93 1.25
C ASP A 136 -12.97 1.70 -0.25
N GLN A 137 -11.70 1.39 -0.58
CA GLN A 137 -11.27 1.19 -1.95
C GLN A 137 -10.48 -0.11 -2.12
N MET A 138 -10.64 -0.77 -3.27
CA MET A 138 -9.74 -1.86 -3.66
C MET A 138 -8.42 -1.23 -4.13
N VAL A 139 -7.36 -1.39 -3.35
CA VAL A 139 -6.09 -0.69 -3.58
C VAL A 139 -5.07 -1.52 -4.36
N GLY A 140 -5.26 -2.83 -4.44
CA GLY A 140 -4.36 -3.69 -5.21
C GLY A 140 -4.74 -5.17 -5.17
N THR A 141 -4.03 -5.97 -5.94
CA THR A 141 -4.16 -7.43 -5.96
C THR A 141 -2.82 -8.08 -5.73
N VAL A 142 -2.81 -9.21 -5.03
CA VAL A 142 -1.61 -10.03 -4.81
C VAL A 142 -1.88 -11.43 -5.33
N ASN A 143 -0.98 -11.95 -6.16
CA ASN A 143 -0.99 -13.35 -6.56
C ASN A 143 0.06 -14.10 -5.75
N PHE A 144 -0.37 -15.01 -4.87
CA PHE A 144 0.54 -15.75 -4.00
C PHE A 144 1.18 -16.93 -4.75
N PRO A 145 2.52 -17.06 -4.74
CA PRO A 145 3.20 -18.20 -5.36
C PRO A 145 2.74 -19.55 -4.78
N THR A 146 2.40 -20.49 -5.66
CA THR A 146 2.04 -21.88 -5.32
C THR A 146 3.13 -22.89 -5.70
N GLN A 147 4.20 -22.41 -6.31
CA GLN A 147 5.32 -23.23 -6.78
C GLN A 147 6.59 -22.69 -6.15
N LYS A 148 7.62 -23.54 -6.07
CA LYS A 148 8.96 -23.10 -5.71
C LYS A 148 9.39 -21.91 -6.58
N THR A 149 10.15 -21.00 -5.99
CA THR A 149 10.62 -19.78 -6.65
C THR A 149 12.15 -19.82 -6.77
N THR A 150 12.73 -18.98 -7.63
CA THR A 150 14.19 -18.86 -7.77
C THR A 150 14.72 -17.51 -7.33
N SER A 151 13.83 -16.62 -6.89
CA SER A 151 14.14 -15.25 -6.50
C SER A 151 13.12 -14.76 -5.49
N VAL A 152 13.55 -13.86 -4.61
CA VAL A 152 12.67 -13.14 -3.67
C VAL A 152 11.54 -12.49 -4.46
N PHE A 153 10.31 -12.73 -4.02
CA PHE A 153 9.14 -12.02 -4.51
C PHE A 153 8.93 -10.77 -3.66
N LYS A 154 8.89 -9.60 -4.30
CA LYS A 154 8.55 -8.36 -3.62
C LYS A 154 7.73 -7.48 -4.54
N THR A 155 6.63 -6.94 -4.02
CA THR A 155 5.81 -5.98 -4.78
C THR A 155 5.21 -4.92 -3.88
N ILE A 156 5.05 -3.72 -4.44
CA ILE A 156 4.22 -2.66 -3.86
C ILE A 156 2.78 -2.93 -4.29
N VAL A 157 1.92 -3.14 -3.31
CA VAL A 157 0.49 -3.43 -3.52
C VAL A 157 -0.30 -2.14 -3.67
N ALA A 158 0.02 -1.13 -2.85
CA ALA A 158 -0.68 0.14 -2.83
C ALA A 158 0.27 1.26 -2.38
N SER A 159 -0.04 2.49 -2.74
CA SER A 159 0.62 3.70 -2.24
C SER A 159 -0.40 4.78 -1.95
N ASP A 160 -0.28 5.42 -0.79
CA ASP A 160 -1.19 6.47 -0.34
C ASP A 160 -0.48 7.49 0.58
N THR A 161 -1.21 8.53 0.96
CA THR A 161 -0.84 9.44 2.02
C THR A 161 -0.80 8.69 3.34
N CYS A 162 0.24 8.95 4.14
CA CYS A 162 0.39 8.33 5.44
C CYS A 162 -0.64 8.89 6.43
N GLU A 163 -1.36 7.97 7.08
CA GLU A 163 -2.16 8.25 8.28
C GLU A 163 -1.51 7.59 9.50
N PRO A 164 -1.76 8.07 10.74
CA PRO A 164 -1.19 7.45 11.95
C PRO A 164 -1.53 5.97 12.12
N VAL A 165 -2.67 5.56 11.59
CA VAL A 165 -3.14 4.18 11.52
C VAL A 165 -3.63 3.91 10.10
N MET A 166 -3.07 2.90 9.45
CA MET A 166 -3.52 2.42 8.14
C MET A 166 -3.95 0.97 8.26
N SER A 167 -5.14 0.65 7.76
CA SER A 167 -5.72 -0.68 7.90
C SER A 167 -6.23 -1.21 6.58
N PHE A 168 -6.07 -2.52 6.38
CA PHE A 168 -6.43 -3.21 5.14
C PHE A 168 -7.21 -4.49 5.43
N LEU A 169 -8.06 -4.88 4.48
CA LEU A 169 -8.71 -6.18 4.46
C LEU A 169 -8.26 -6.94 3.21
N VAL A 170 -7.84 -8.18 3.40
CA VAL A 170 -7.38 -9.07 2.33
C VAL A 170 -8.32 -10.27 2.25
N GLU A 171 -8.80 -10.55 1.05
CA GLU A 171 -9.67 -11.70 0.76
C GLU A 171 -9.39 -12.23 -0.66
N HIS A 172 -9.64 -13.52 -0.92
CA HIS A 172 -9.52 -14.03 -2.28
C HIS A 172 -10.50 -13.33 -3.21
N SER A 173 -10.07 -13.10 -4.45
CA SER A 173 -10.81 -12.33 -5.43
C SER A 173 -12.17 -12.96 -5.73
N GLY A 174 -13.20 -12.12 -5.88
CA GLY A 174 -14.58 -12.59 -6.03
C GLY A 174 -14.83 -13.44 -7.28
N TRP A 175 -14.06 -13.20 -8.35
CA TRP A 175 -14.19 -13.85 -9.65
C TRP A 175 -13.62 -15.28 -9.69
N GLN A 176 -12.78 -15.67 -8.72
CA GLN A 176 -12.21 -17.01 -8.65
C GLN A 176 -13.28 -18.03 -8.24
N GLN A 177 -13.33 -19.17 -8.94
CA GLN A 177 -14.36 -20.20 -8.74
C GLN A 177 -13.87 -21.44 -7.99
N GLY A 178 -12.55 -21.59 -7.82
CA GLY A 178 -11.95 -22.75 -7.17
C GLY A 178 -11.73 -22.56 -5.68
N GLU A 179 -11.29 -23.62 -5.03
CA GLU A 179 -10.74 -23.54 -3.67
C GLU A 179 -9.31 -23.01 -3.72
N GLY A 180 -8.87 -22.47 -2.59
CA GLY A 180 -7.50 -22.00 -2.45
C GLY A 180 -7.22 -21.54 -1.04
N THR A 181 -5.98 -21.72 -0.60
CA THR A 181 -5.54 -21.33 0.73
C THR A 181 -4.23 -20.59 0.64
N VAL A 182 -4.03 -19.62 1.52
CA VAL A 182 -2.75 -18.93 1.73
C VAL A 182 -2.49 -18.92 3.22
N HIS A 183 -1.30 -19.29 3.64
CA HIS A 183 -0.94 -19.31 5.05
C HIS A 183 0.55 -19.05 5.25
N PHE A 184 0.89 -18.08 6.08
CA PHE A 184 2.28 -17.83 6.51
C PHE A 184 2.31 -17.03 7.81
N TYR A 185 3.44 -17.08 8.51
CA TYR A 185 3.72 -16.20 9.64
C TYR A 185 4.43 -14.94 9.17
N ASN A 186 3.92 -13.77 9.53
CA ASN A 186 4.53 -12.49 9.18
C ASN A 186 5.75 -12.23 10.07
N THR A 187 6.95 -12.21 9.48
CA THR A 187 8.22 -12.08 10.22
C THR A 187 8.73 -10.64 10.30
N LEU A 188 8.14 -9.71 9.54
CA LEU A 188 8.45 -8.29 9.63
C LEU A 188 7.80 -7.67 10.87
N GLY A 189 8.63 -7.18 11.79
CA GLY A 189 8.19 -6.64 13.09
C GLY A 189 9.31 -6.55 14.11
N TRP A 190 10.32 -5.70 13.85
CA TRP A 190 11.39 -5.34 14.80
C TRP A 190 12.38 -6.46 15.20
N LYS A 191 12.35 -7.63 14.57
CA LYS A 191 13.31 -8.71 14.82
C LYS A 191 14.43 -8.72 13.78
N VAL A 192 15.58 -8.19 14.17
CA VAL A 192 16.82 -8.25 13.38
C VAL A 192 17.23 -9.72 13.20
N GLY A 193 17.46 -10.15 11.96
CA GLY A 193 17.99 -11.49 11.65
C GLY A 193 16.98 -12.53 11.15
N LEU A 194 15.69 -12.18 11.03
CA LEU A 194 14.70 -13.02 10.33
C LEU A 194 14.54 -12.53 8.89
N GLU A 195 14.41 -13.48 7.96
CA GLU A 195 14.11 -13.18 6.58
C GLU A 195 12.69 -12.60 6.46
N PRO A 196 12.49 -11.48 5.75
CA PRO A 196 11.18 -10.86 5.61
C PRO A 196 10.16 -11.76 4.90
N ILE A 197 9.04 -12.02 5.58
CA ILE A 197 7.88 -12.75 5.06
C ILE A 197 6.63 -11.93 5.38
N GLY A 198 5.82 -11.68 4.35
CA GLY A 198 4.49 -11.11 4.47
C GLY A 198 4.41 -9.62 4.17
N PHE A 199 3.45 -8.96 4.81
CA PHE A 199 3.10 -7.57 4.57
C PHE A 199 3.96 -6.60 5.38
N SER A 200 4.24 -5.45 4.79
CA SER A 200 4.88 -4.32 5.46
C SER A 200 4.41 -2.98 4.89
N LEU A 201 4.60 -1.93 5.68
CA LEU A 201 4.39 -0.56 5.24
C LEU A 201 5.73 0.15 5.16
N ILE A 202 6.06 0.66 3.98
CA ILE A 202 7.27 1.42 3.70
C ILE A 202 6.88 2.89 3.62
N TYR A 203 7.62 3.79 4.26
CA TYR A 203 7.34 5.23 4.25
C TYR A 203 8.62 6.06 4.30
N ASN A 204 8.49 7.36 4.05
CA ASN A 204 9.59 8.31 3.90
C ASN A 204 10.58 7.91 2.80
N CYS A 205 10.05 7.32 1.75
CA CYS A 205 10.63 7.33 0.42
C CYS A 205 9.98 8.51 -0.35
#